data_AF-A0A4Y2MHE4-F1
#
_entry.id   AF-A0A4Y2MHE4-F1
#
_cell.length_a   1.000
_cell.length_b   1.000
_cell.length_c   1.000
_cell.angle_alpha   90.00
_cell.angle_beta   90.00
_cell.angle_gamma   90.00
#
_symmetry.space_group_name_H-M   'P 1'
#
loop_
_entity.id
_entity.type
_entity.pdbx_description
1 polymer ?
#
loop_
_entity_poly.entity_id
_entity_poly.type
_entity_poly.pdbx_seq_one_letter_code
_entity_poly.pdbx_strand_id
1 'polypeptide(L)'
;MNSGGRSMYTSSFIQNEIINTFGHLIQSQIVRNVRKSNFYSVLADETTDISQIEQFSLCVRYVEDQSYKIREDFLTFVPIYDVIGAGLANTVLKTMSILGLDLKKMRGQGYDGAATIRGQFRRVQASIKEKLPLALYTHCFSHSLNLYLSDASNIPSIRNCMGVIKEVCRFFHMSAKRTEINDIWLLS
;
A
#
# COMPACT_ATOMS: atom_id res chain seq x y z
N MET A 1 28.76 40.95 15.27
CA MET A 1 29.06 39.69 14.55
C MET A 1 29.64 38.72 15.55
N ASN A 2 28.87 37.73 16.00
CA ASN A 2 29.40 36.56 16.70
C ASN A 2 28.60 35.34 16.26
N SER A 3 29.28 34.44 15.57
CA SER A 3 28.75 33.29 14.83
C SER A 3 28.74 32.06 15.74
N GLY A 4 27.79 31.14 15.55
CA GLY A 4 28.12 29.71 15.68
C GLY A 4 27.37 28.85 16.70
N GLY A 5 26.19 29.24 17.19
CA GLY A 5 25.29 28.26 17.80
C GLY A 5 24.69 27.36 16.72
N ARG A 6 25.20 26.14 16.54
CA ARG A 6 24.63 25.17 15.58
C ARG A 6 23.22 24.83 16.05
N SER A 7 22.19 25.31 15.34
CA SER A 7 20.79 24.97 15.63
C SER A 7 20.62 23.45 15.57
N MET A 8 20.41 22.80 16.71
CA MET A 8 20.17 21.35 16.75
C MET A 8 18.66 21.10 16.55
N TYR A 9 18.26 20.78 15.33
CA TYR A 9 16.88 20.43 14.96
C TYR A 9 16.53 18.99 15.35
N THR A 10 16.83 18.60 16.59
CA THR A 10 16.73 17.22 17.07
C THR A 10 15.54 16.96 17.97
N SER A 11 14.73 17.97 18.27
CA SER A 11 13.48 17.75 19.02
C SER A 11 12.47 17.03 18.15
N SER A 12 11.70 16.12 18.74
CA SER A 12 10.63 15.38 18.05
C SER A 12 9.61 16.31 17.42
N PHE A 13 9.32 17.46 18.05
CA PHE A 13 8.44 18.48 17.52
C PHE A 13 8.94 19.02 16.17
N ILE A 14 10.19 19.48 16.11
CA ILE A 14 10.76 20.05 14.89
C ILE A 14 10.91 18.98 13.81
N GLN A 15 11.33 17.76 14.18
CA GLN A 15 11.46 16.66 13.23
C GLN A 15 10.11 16.32 12.58
N ASN A 16 9.04 16.21 13.38
CA ASN A 16 7.71 15.92 12.86
C ASN A 16 7.17 17.07 12.00
N GLU A 17 7.42 18.33 12.36
CA GLU A 17 7.04 19.49 11.55
C GLU A 17 7.72 19.47 10.17
N ILE A 18 9.03 19.16 10.14
CA ILE A 18 9.80 19.02 8.90
C ILE A 18 9.26 17.87 8.05
N ILE A 19 9.03 16.70 8.65
CA ILE A 19 8.49 15.52 7.97
C ILE A 19 7.11 15.84 7.36
N ASN A 20 6.22 16.46 8.14
CA ASN A 20 4.88 16.83 7.67
C ASN A 20 4.94 17.85 6.53
N THR A 21 5.84 18.85 6.63
CA THR A 21 6.01 19.86 5.58
C THR A 21 6.49 19.22 4.28
N PHE A 22 7.51 18.36 4.34
CA PHE A 22 7.96 17.64 3.15
C PHE A 22 6.90 16.69 2.60
N GLY A 23 6.18 15.99 3.47
CA GLY A 23 5.05 15.14 3.09
C GLY A 23 3.98 15.91 2.32
N HIS A 24 3.58 17.09 2.82
CA HIS A 24 2.62 17.96 2.14
C HIS A 24 3.13 18.48 0.80
N LEU A 25 4.41 18.87 0.69
CA LEU A 25 5.00 19.32 -0.56
C LEU A 25 5.01 18.21 -1.62
N ILE A 26 5.42 17.00 -1.23
CA ILE A 26 5.45 15.82 -2.10
C ILE A 26 4.02 15.46 -2.54
N GLN A 27 3.07 15.38 -1.61
CA GLN A 27 1.67 15.06 -1.90
C GLN A 27 1.05 16.10 -2.86
N SER A 28 1.28 17.39 -2.60
CA SER A 28 0.80 18.47 -3.46
C SER A 28 1.38 18.37 -4.88
N GLN A 29 2.66 18.00 -4.98
CA GLN A 29 3.32 17.80 -6.26
C GLN A 29 2.75 16.61 -7.03
N ILE A 30 2.46 15.49 -6.35
CA ILE A 30 1.82 14.31 -6.95
C ILE A 30 0.42 14.69 -7.45
N VAL A 31 -0.41 15.32 -6.60
CA VAL A 31 -1.75 15.79 -6.98
C VAL A 31 -1.69 16.70 -8.21
N ARG A 32 -0.75 17.64 -8.25
CA ARG A 32 -0.55 18.53 -9.41
C ARG A 32 -0.26 17.75 -10.69
N ASN A 33 0.57 16.70 -10.61
CA ASN A 33 0.88 15.85 -11.76
C ASN A 33 -0.33 15.03 -12.21
N VAL A 34 -1.08 14.44 -11.28
CA VAL A 34 -2.31 13.71 -11.58
C VAL A 34 -3.35 14.63 -12.24
N ARG A 35 -3.47 15.88 -11.79
CA ARG A 35 -4.44 16.84 -12.37
C ARG A 35 -4.14 17.21 -13.82
N LYS A 36 -2.85 17.20 -14.21
CA LYS A 36 -2.44 17.36 -15.61
C LYS A 36 -2.80 16.15 -16.46
N SER A 37 -2.82 14.96 -15.87
CA SER A 37 -3.28 13.77 -16.58
C SER A 37 -4.78 13.83 -16.92
N ASN A 38 -5.15 13.18 -18.02
CA ASN A 38 -6.55 13.09 -18.43
C ASN A 38 -7.36 12.22 -17.46
N PHE A 39 -6.78 11.11 -17.01
CA PHE A 39 -7.44 10.08 -16.21
C PHE A 39 -6.46 9.45 -15.22
N TYR A 40 -7.00 8.91 -14.13
CA TYR A 40 -6.23 8.18 -13.14
C TYR A 40 -6.98 6.96 -12.62
N SER A 41 -6.26 6.07 -11.96
CA SER A 41 -6.82 4.96 -11.18
C SER A 41 -6.37 5.08 -9.73
N VAL A 42 -7.24 4.71 -8.80
CA VAL A 42 -6.89 4.61 -7.39
C VAL A 42 -6.49 3.17 -7.07
N LEU A 43 -5.42 3.01 -6.29
CA LEU A 43 -5.02 1.75 -5.71
C LEU A 43 -5.15 1.91 -4.20
N ALA A 44 -5.81 0.97 -3.52
CA ALA A 44 -5.84 0.95 -2.06
C ALA A 44 -5.39 -0.42 -1.56
N ASP A 45 -4.56 -0.40 -0.53
CA ASP A 45 -4.10 -1.59 0.18
C ASP A 45 -4.40 -1.45 1.66
N GLU A 46 -4.76 -2.55 2.32
CA GLU A 46 -5.02 -2.57 3.76
C GLU A 46 -3.69 -2.75 4.50
N THR A 47 -3.42 -1.88 5.47
CA THR A 47 -2.26 -1.97 6.34
C THR A 47 -2.67 -1.69 7.78
N THR A 48 -1.91 -2.22 8.73
CA THR A 48 -2.10 -1.93 10.16
C THR A 48 -0.98 -1.02 10.65
N ASP A 49 -1.32 0.03 11.40
CA ASP A 49 -0.31 0.90 12.01
C ASP A 49 0.32 0.30 13.27
N ILE A 50 1.31 1.00 13.83
CA ILE A 50 2.01 0.58 15.06
C ILE A 50 1.08 0.49 16.29
N SER A 51 -0.07 1.14 16.26
CA SER A 51 -1.09 1.16 17.31
C SER A 51 -2.23 0.15 17.05
N GLN A 52 -2.05 -0.75 16.07
CA GLN A 52 -3.03 -1.76 15.66
C GLN A 52 -4.32 -1.20 15.04
N ILE A 53 -4.27 0.01 14.49
CA ILE A 53 -5.40 0.61 13.76
C ILE A 53 -5.30 0.24 12.29
N GLU A 54 -6.40 -0.27 11.70
CA GLU A 54 -6.52 -0.53 10.28
C GLU A 54 -6.51 0.79 9.49
N GLN A 55 -5.73 0.84 8.41
CA GLN A 55 -5.61 2.00 7.54
C GLN A 55 -5.56 1.58 6.08
N PHE A 56 -6.07 2.43 5.19
CA PHE A 56 -5.81 2.32 3.76
C PHE A 56 -4.51 3.04 3.41
N SER A 57 -3.61 2.33 2.76
CA SER A 57 -2.55 2.91 1.93
C SER A 57 -3.13 3.27 0.58
N LEU A 58 -3.26 4.57 0.27
CA LEU A 58 -3.81 5.04 -1.00
C LEU A 58 -2.67 5.44 -1.95
N CYS A 59 -2.68 4.86 -3.14
CA CYS A 59 -1.80 5.20 -4.25
C CYS A 59 -2.62 5.61 -5.48
N VAL A 60 -1.98 6.33 -6.39
CA VAL A 60 -2.58 6.75 -7.66
C VAL A 60 -1.74 6.27 -8.83
N ARG A 61 -2.42 5.71 -9.83
CA ARG A 61 -1.82 5.32 -11.12
C ARG A 61 -2.31 6.23 -12.23
N TYR A 62 -1.40 6.88 -12.94
CA TYR A 62 -1.74 7.85 -13.99
C TYR A 62 -0.65 7.90 -15.07
N VAL A 63 -0.96 8.54 -16.20
CA VAL A 63 0.02 8.80 -17.26
C VAL A 63 0.57 10.22 -17.08
N GLU A 64 1.88 10.35 -16.99
CA GLU A 64 2.54 11.65 -16.80
C GLU A 64 2.54 12.45 -18.11
N ASP A 65 2.09 13.71 -18.03
CA ASP A 65 1.81 14.67 -19.13
C ASP A 65 3.03 15.08 -19.99
N GLN A 66 4.21 14.51 -19.77
CA GLN A 66 5.43 14.86 -20.52
C GLN A 66 6.18 13.63 -20.99
N SER A 67 6.40 12.66 -20.09
CA SER A 67 7.11 11.44 -20.42
C SER A 67 6.21 10.38 -21.06
N TYR A 68 4.87 10.55 -20.96
CA TYR A 68 3.86 9.56 -21.34
C TYR A 68 4.08 8.19 -20.67
N LYS A 69 4.81 8.17 -19.54
CA LYS A 69 5.03 6.96 -18.76
C LYS A 69 3.93 6.78 -17.74
N ILE A 70 3.59 5.51 -17.50
CA ILE A 70 2.75 5.15 -16.37
C ILE A 70 3.54 5.41 -15.10
N ARG A 71 2.93 6.13 -14.17
CA ARG A 71 3.45 6.38 -12.84
C ARG A 71 2.49 5.85 -11.80
N GLU A 72 3.07 5.38 -10.70
CA GLU A 72 2.37 5.01 -9.48
C GLU A 72 3.04 5.76 -8.35
N ASP A 73 2.28 6.63 -7.68
CA ASP A 73 2.79 7.42 -6.58
C ASP A 73 1.88 7.24 -5.35
N PHE A 74 2.48 7.14 -4.17
CA PHE A 74 1.78 7.08 -2.88
C PHE A 74 1.16 8.43 -2.54
N LEU A 75 -0.11 8.44 -2.12
CA LEU A 75 -0.82 9.66 -1.75
C LEU A 75 -0.84 9.87 -0.23
N THR A 76 -1.41 8.93 0.51
CA THR A 76 -1.62 9.08 1.95
C THR A 76 -2.06 7.76 2.57
N PHE A 77 -1.85 7.66 3.88
CA PHE A 77 -2.60 6.73 4.71
C PHE A 77 -3.93 7.33 5.14
N VAL A 78 -4.97 6.51 5.27
CA VAL A 78 -6.27 6.91 5.78
C VAL A 78 -6.75 5.91 6.82
N PRO A 79 -6.96 6.32 8.08
CA PRO A 79 -7.48 5.42 9.09
C PRO A 79 -8.90 4.96 8.74
N ILE A 80 -9.15 3.68 8.98
CA ILE A 80 -10.44 3.04 8.76
C ILE A 80 -11.12 2.89 10.11
N TYR A 81 -12.23 3.61 10.29
CA TYR A 81 -13.07 3.49 11.49
C TYR A 81 -14.35 2.68 11.22
N ASP A 82 -14.79 2.63 9.97
CA ASP A 82 -15.97 1.88 9.52
C ASP A 82 -15.54 0.82 8.50
N VAL A 83 -15.63 -0.44 8.92
CA VAL A 83 -15.31 -1.63 8.12
C VAL A 83 -16.45 -2.05 7.18
N ILE A 84 -17.58 -1.33 7.14
CA ILE A 84 -18.65 -1.58 6.18
C ILE A 84 -18.23 -1.07 4.79
N GLY A 85 -18.47 -1.86 3.74
CA GLY A 85 -17.94 -1.58 2.39
C GLY A 85 -18.43 -0.27 1.77
N ALA A 86 -19.62 0.21 2.14
CA ALA A 86 -20.10 1.53 1.73
C ALA A 86 -19.34 2.66 2.44
N GLY A 87 -19.00 2.48 3.72
CA GLY A 87 -18.16 3.39 4.51
C GLY A 87 -16.76 3.48 3.92
N LEU A 88 -16.12 2.32 3.67
CA LEU A 88 -14.81 2.22 3.02
C LEU A 88 -14.77 2.90 1.65
N ALA A 89 -15.76 2.63 0.78
CA ALA A 89 -15.88 3.30 -0.52
C ALA A 89 -16.00 4.82 -0.37
N ASN A 90 -16.84 5.26 0.57
CA ASN A 90 -17.02 6.69 0.83
C ASN A 90 -15.74 7.35 1.35
N THR A 91 -14.99 6.67 2.22
CA THR A 91 -13.68 7.11 2.71
C THR A 91 -12.70 7.32 1.56
N VAL A 92 -12.57 6.35 0.63
CA VAL A 92 -11.71 6.51 -0.55
C VAL A 92 -12.13 7.71 -1.40
N LEU A 93 -13.41 7.79 -1.78
CA LEU A 93 -13.92 8.87 -2.64
C LEU A 93 -13.78 10.25 -1.98
N LYS A 94 -14.09 10.34 -0.68
CA LYS A 94 -13.96 11.58 0.09
C LYS A 94 -12.51 12.01 0.18
N THR A 95 -11.58 11.09 0.45
CA THR A 95 -10.14 11.41 0.49
C THR A 95 -9.65 11.91 -0.86
N MET A 96 -10.01 11.25 -1.97
CA MET A 96 -9.65 11.72 -3.32
C MET A 96 -10.18 13.13 -3.59
N SER A 97 -11.42 13.42 -3.19
CA SER A 97 -12.01 14.75 -3.32
C SER A 97 -11.33 15.80 -2.45
N ILE A 98 -10.96 15.47 -1.20
CA ILE A 98 -10.23 16.36 -0.29
C ILE A 98 -8.85 16.71 -0.83
N LEU A 99 -8.16 15.74 -1.44
CA LEU A 99 -6.88 15.95 -2.13
C LEU A 99 -7.02 16.77 -3.42
N GLY A 100 -8.25 17.13 -3.84
CA GLY A 100 -8.50 17.94 -5.01
C GLY A 100 -8.39 17.17 -6.34
N LEU A 101 -8.59 15.85 -6.31
CA LEU A 101 -8.68 15.01 -7.50
C LEU A 101 -10.15 14.92 -7.96
N ASP A 102 -10.37 15.11 -9.26
CA ASP A 102 -11.70 15.02 -9.86
C ASP A 102 -12.14 13.57 -10.03
N LEU A 103 -13.13 13.16 -9.24
CA LEU A 103 -13.70 11.81 -9.28
C LEU A 103 -14.22 11.41 -10.67
N LYS A 104 -14.64 12.36 -11.53
CA LYS A 104 -15.10 12.06 -12.89
C LYS A 104 -13.98 11.57 -13.81
N LYS A 105 -12.72 11.91 -13.48
CA LYS A 105 -11.51 11.46 -14.18
C LYS A 105 -11.01 10.10 -13.68
N MET A 106 -11.60 9.55 -12.62
CA MET A 106 -11.27 8.19 -12.15
C MET A 106 -11.76 7.17 -13.19
N ARG A 107 -10.84 6.31 -13.64
CA ARG A 107 -11.09 5.25 -14.63
C ARG A 107 -10.73 3.85 -14.13
N GLY A 108 -10.06 3.76 -12.99
CA GLY A 108 -9.75 2.47 -12.38
C GLY A 108 -9.78 2.52 -10.86
N GLN A 109 -10.06 1.37 -10.28
CA GLN A 109 -9.97 1.08 -8.86
C GLN A 109 -9.29 -0.28 -8.68
N GLY A 110 -8.25 -0.36 -7.86
CA GLY A 110 -7.52 -1.60 -7.60
C GLY A 110 -7.37 -1.84 -6.11
N TYR A 111 -7.77 -3.03 -5.66
CA TYR A 111 -7.72 -3.45 -4.25
C TYR A 111 -7.20 -4.87 -4.15
N ASP A 112 -6.53 -5.19 -3.05
CA ASP A 112 -6.24 -6.57 -2.71
C ASP A 112 -7.53 -7.28 -2.24
N GLY A 113 -7.59 -8.59 -2.46
CA GLY A 113 -8.73 -9.42 -2.03
C GLY A 113 -8.49 -10.02 -0.65
N ALA A 114 -7.49 -9.54 0.09
CA ALA A 114 -6.89 -10.29 1.18
C ALA A 114 -7.74 -10.23 2.45
N ALA A 115 -8.43 -11.34 2.65
CA ALA A 115 -8.82 -12.00 3.91
C ALA A 115 -9.53 -11.24 5.04
N THR A 116 -9.23 -10.00 5.42
CA THR A 116 -9.88 -9.40 6.62
C THR A 116 -11.28 -8.86 6.28
N ILE A 117 -11.49 -8.48 5.02
CA ILE A 117 -12.74 -7.85 4.56
C ILE A 117 -13.24 -8.43 3.21
N ARG A 118 -13.11 -9.75 2.99
CA ARG A 118 -13.49 -10.42 1.72
C ARG A 118 -14.92 -10.10 1.22
N GLY A 119 -15.85 -9.91 2.14
CA GLY A 119 -17.23 -9.53 1.80
C GLY A 119 -17.40 -8.05 1.48
N GLN A 120 -16.62 -7.17 2.12
CA GLN A 120 -16.84 -5.73 1.95
C GLN A 120 -16.03 -5.13 0.82
N PHE A 121 -14.89 -5.69 0.38
CA PHE A 121 -14.23 -5.20 -0.83
C PHE A 121 -15.07 -5.40 -2.09
N ARG A 122 -15.83 -6.50 -2.19
CA ARG A 122 -16.88 -6.65 -3.22
C ARG A 122 -17.91 -5.53 -3.15
N ARG A 123 -18.25 -5.10 -1.92
CA ARG A 123 -19.17 -3.98 -1.69
C ARG A 123 -18.51 -2.62 -2.00
N VAL A 124 -17.24 -2.41 -1.66
CA VAL A 124 -16.47 -1.21 -1.98
C VAL A 124 -16.44 -1.00 -3.49
N GLN A 125 -16.01 -2.05 -4.19
CA GLN A 125 -15.97 -2.07 -5.64
C GLN A 125 -17.33 -1.73 -6.24
N ALA A 126 -18.38 -2.43 -5.79
CA ALA A 126 -19.74 -2.23 -6.28
C ALA A 126 -20.23 -0.80 -6.00
N SER A 127 -20.03 -0.28 -4.79
CA SER A 127 -20.43 1.08 -4.40
C SER A 127 -19.68 2.16 -5.17
N ILE A 128 -18.39 1.99 -5.44
CA ILE A 128 -17.64 2.93 -6.28
C ILE A 128 -18.10 2.84 -7.72
N LYS A 129 -18.33 1.63 -8.25
CA LYS A 129 -18.82 1.43 -9.61
C LYS A 129 -20.24 1.98 -9.82
N GLU A 130 -21.09 1.90 -8.81
CA GLU A 130 -22.43 2.51 -8.82
C GLU A 130 -22.35 4.04 -8.96
N LYS A 131 -21.45 4.69 -8.20
CA LYS A 131 -21.25 6.15 -8.25
C LYS A 131 -20.44 6.62 -9.45
N LEU A 132 -19.47 5.82 -9.88
CA LEU A 132 -18.50 6.09 -10.94
C LEU A 132 -18.45 4.87 -11.89
N PRO A 133 -19.41 4.74 -12.82
CA PRO A 133 -19.51 3.56 -13.71
C PRO A 133 -18.27 3.30 -14.56
N LEU A 134 -17.48 4.33 -14.81
CA LEU A 134 -16.26 4.29 -15.61
C LEU A 134 -15.01 3.90 -14.80
N ALA A 135 -15.10 3.79 -13.47
CA ALA A 135 -14.00 3.35 -12.61
C ALA A 135 -13.97 1.81 -12.56
N LEU A 136 -13.24 1.20 -13.50
CA LEU A 136 -13.18 -0.25 -13.63
C LEU A 136 -12.34 -0.89 -12.52
N TYR A 137 -12.83 -2.01 -12.00
CA TYR A 137 -12.12 -2.75 -10.97
C TYR A 137 -11.10 -3.71 -11.53
N THR A 138 -9.88 -3.65 -10.99
CA THR A 138 -8.83 -4.63 -11.23
C THR A 138 -8.48 -5.30 -9.91
N HIS A 139 -8.63 -6.61 -9.86
CA HIS A 139 -8.23 -7.40 -8.70
C HIS A 139 -6.70 -7.48 -8.62
N CYS A 140 -6.14 -7.46 -7.41
CA CYS A 140 -4.69 -7.61 -7.22
C CYS A 140 -4.20 -8.98 -7.74
N PHE A 141 -3.37 -8.97 -8.78
CA PHE A 141 -2.78 -10.18 -9.37
C PHE A 141 -1.86 -10.90 -8.39
N SER A 142 -1.10 -10.16 -7.57
CA SER A 142 -0.21 -10.75 -6.55
C SER A 142 -1.01 -11.56 -5.54
N HIS A 143 -2.16 -11.04 -5.10
CA HIS A 143 -3.05 -11.78 -4.20
C HIS A 143 -3.64 -13.01 -4.88
N SER A 144 -4.15 -12.87 -6.11
CA SER A 144 -4.65 -14.02 -6.88
C SER A 144 -3.60 -15.11 -7.04
N LEU A 145 -2.38 -14.73 -7.42
CA LEU A 145 -1.26 -15.66 -7.55
C LEU A 145 -0.94 -16.34 -6.21
N ASN A 146 -0.88 -15.58 -5.12
CA ASN A 146 -0.63 -16.14 -3.80
C ASN A 146 -1.71 -17.17 -3.38
N LEU A 147 -2.99 -16.92 -3.73
CA LEU A 147 -4.06 -17.90 -3.50
C LEU A 147 -3.86 -19.18 -4.31
N TYR A 148 -3.51 -19.06 -5.60
CA TYR A 148 -3.22 -20.23 -6.43
C TYR A 148 -2.01 -21.01 -5.92
N LEU A 149 -0.94 -20.33 -5.52
CA LEU A 149 0.26 -20.96 -4.94
C LEU A 149 -0.04 -21.62 -3.59
N SER A 150 -0.83 -20.98 -2.74
CA SER A 150 -1.26 -21.55 -1.46
C SER A 150 -2.11 -22.80 -1.66
N ASP A 151 -2.99 -22.81 -2.66
CA ASP A 151 -3.80 -23.99 -2.97
C ASP A 151 -2.94 -25.12 -3.55
N ALA A 152 -2.06 -24.82 -4.51
CA ALA A 152 -1.10 -25.77 -5.05
C ALA A 152 -0.19 -26.36 -3.96
N SER A 153 0.13 -25.58 -2.92
CA SER A 153 0.93 -26.05 -1.78
C SER A 153 0.25 -27.13 -0.94
N ASN A 154 -1.06 -27.37 -1.11
CA ASN A 154 -1.77 -28.47 -0.44
C ASN A 154 -1.55 -29.82 -1.11
N ILE A 155 -0.99 -29.87 -2.33
CA ILE A 155 -0.64 -31.11 -3.01
C ILE A 155 0.38 -31.88 -2.14
N PRO A 156 0.14 -33.16 -1.79
CA PRO A 156 0.94 -33.87 -0.80
C PRO A 156 2.45 -33.82 -1.04
N SER A 157 2.89 -34.00 -2.29
CA SER A 157 4.31 -33.95 -2.64
C SER A 157 4.94 -32.57 -2.38
N ILE A 158 4.22 -31.50 -2.74
CA ILE A 158 4.68 -30.11 -2.54
C ILE A 158 4.67 -29.78 -1.05
N ARG A 159 3.57 -30.11 -0.35
CA ARG A 159 3.44 -29.89 1.09
C ARG A 159 4.55 -30.58 1.89
N ASN A 160 4.86 -31.84 1.56
CA ASN A 160 5.91 -32.59 2.25
C ASN A 160 7.28 -31.99 1.99
N CYS A 161 7.59 -31.61 0.74
CA CYS A 161 8.83 -30.91 0.40
C CYS A 161 8.96 -29.59 1.18
N MET A 162 7.92 -28.76 1.17
CA MET A 162 7.88 -27.50 1.92
C MET A 162 8.00 -27.73 3.43
N GLY A 163 7.43 -28.82 3.95
CA GLY A 163 7.57 -29.23 5.35
C GLY A 163 9.03 -29.55 5.72
N VAL A 164 9.73 -30.32 4.88
CA VAL A 164 11.16 -30.62 5.07
C VAL A 164 11.99 -29.34 5.05
N ILE A 165 11.76 -28.45 4.08
CA ILE A 165 12.45 -27.16 4.00
C ILE A 165 12.22 -26.35 5.29
N LYS A 166 10.98 -26.27 5.78
CA LYS A 166 10.65 -25.57 7.02
C LYS A 166 11.37 -26.16 8.24
N GLU A 167 11.45 -27.48 8.35
CA GLU A 167 12.18 -28.13 9.46
C GLU A 167 13.69 -27.85 9.38
N VAL A 168 14.27 -27.85 8.17
CA VAL A 168 15.67 -27.47 7.98
C VAL A 168 15.89 -26.01 8.38
N CYS A 169 15.05 -25.09 7.90
CA CYS A 169 15.13 -23.67 8.29
C CYS A 169 15.00 -23.51 9.81
N ARG A 170 14.04 -24.19 10.44
CA ARG A 170 13.82 -24.15 11.89
C ARG A 170 15.05 -24.66 12.65
N PHE A 171 15.66 -25.74 12.19
CA PHE A 171 16.88 -26.30 12.79
C PHE A 171 18.02 -25.27 12.88
N PHE A 172 18.22 -24.49 11.81
CA PHE A 172 19.25 -23.44 11.77
C PHE A 172 18.87 -22.21 12.62
N HIS A 173 17.60 -21.79 12.61
CA HIS A 173 17.17 -20.60 13.36
C HIS A 173 17.06 -20.82 14.88
N MET A 174 16.92 -22.07 15.36
CA MET A 174 16.75 -22.37 16.79
C MET A 174 18.08 -22.39 17.59
N SER A 175 19.24 -22.09 17.01
CA SER A 175 20.50 -22.05 17.74
C SER A 175 21.46 -21.00 17.21
N ALA A 176 21.93 -20.10 18.09
CA ALA A 176 22.90 -19.07 17.75
C ALA A 176 24.18 -19.60 17.09
N LYS A 177 24.66 -20.78 17.50
CA LYS A 177 25.83 -21.46 16.88
C LYS A 177 25.57 -21.97 15.46
N ARG A 178 24.31 -22.22 15.10
CA ARG A 178 23.90 -22.70 13.76
C ARG A 178 23.54 -21.54 12.83
N THR A 179 23.16 -20.39 13.37
CA THR A 179 22.97 -19.16 12.60
C THR A 179 24.29 -18.65 12.02
N GLU A 180 25.40 -18.72 12.77
CA GLU A 180 26.76 -18.35 12.28
C GLU A 180 27.18 -19.13 11.01
N ILE A 181 26.70 -20.36 10.83
CA ILE A 181 27.00 -21.17 9.63
C ILE A 181 26.33 -20.58 8.38
N ASN A 182 25.16 -19.94 8.51
CA ASN A 182 24.49 -19.28 7.37
C ASN A 182 25.22 -17.98 6.96
N ASP A 183 25.84 -17.28 7.91
CA ASP A 183 26.57 -16.03 7.63
C ASP A 183 27.87 -16.27 6.84
N ILE A 184 28.46 -17.47 6.93
CA ILE A 184 29.67 -17.85 6.19
C ILE A 184 29.41 -17.98 4.68
N TRP A 185 28.19 -18.35 4.26
CA TRP A 185 27.85 -18.57 2.83
C TRP A 185 27.48 -17.29 2.07
N LEU A 186 27.22 -16.17 2.74
CA LEU A 186 26.86 -14.89 2.10
C LEU A 186 28.08 -13.98 1.83
N LEU A 187 29.29 -14.40 2.22
CA LEU A 187 30.54 -13.64 2.07
C LEU A 187 31.53 -14.26 1.05
N SER A 188 31.07 -15.21 0.24
CA SER A 188 31.81 -15.81 -0.88
C SER A 188 31.07 -15.60 -2.20
#